data_AF-A0A519NSC4-F1
#
_entry.id   AF-A0A519NSC4-F1
#
_cell.length_a   1.000
_cell.length_b   1.000
_cell.length_c   1.000
_cell.angle_alpha   90.00
_cell.angle_beta   90.00
_cell.angle_gamma   90.00
#
_symmetry.space_group_name_H-M   'P 1'
#
loop_
_entity.id
_entity.type
_entity.pdbx_description
1 polymer ?
#
loop_
_entity_poly.entity_id
_entity_poly.type
_entity_poly.pdbx_seq_one_letter_code
_entity_poly.pdbx_strand_id
1 'polypeptide(L)'
;MAYNYKFTLTSVNPAVFSPQFYSPEMTFIENTDDDKPSFYTFTSEHLDELTDAQEVWARGKFLLAMFKGAHIITYEPVFDNYRAANLNLIRLYRGDSDITPSNSVFIVPSRTFGTLNAILIANADEWIANNPVSGMIQAAVNDVKAQNILLQIGFGIDWINLYAILDSIKFYAGQQGFKDILRVAGYTEKQVKAFKGTVNNFGLLSVSSRHGDLGTRIPSDTMDLIEARSLILALARGYFNVIHQIN
;
A
#
# COMPACT_ATOMS: atom_id res chain seq x y z
N MET A 1 17.47 -18.74 -2.79
CA MET A 1 17.91 -18.63 -1.38
C MET A 1 16.82 -19.20 -0.49
N ALA A 2 17.17 -19.83 0.65
CA ALA A 2 16.19 -20.31 1.61
C ALA A 2 15.90 -19.19 2.61
N TYR A 3 14.69 -18.61 2.55
CA TYR A 3 14.25 -17.62 3.53
C TYR A 3 13.92 -18.30 4.85
N ASN A 4 14.30 -17.67 5.98
CA ASN A 4 14.06 -18.25 7.30
C ASN A 4 12.60 -18.10 7.72
N TYR A 5 11.96 -16.98 7.38
CA TYR A 5 10.59 -16.67 7.79
C TYR A 5 9.59 -16.69 6.65
N LYS A 6 8.40 -17.22 6.91
CA LYS A 6 7.31 -17.30 5.93
C LYS A 6 5.98 -16.99 6.59
N PHE A 7 5.14 -16.20 5.94
CA PHE A 7 3.77 -15.96 6.40
C PHE A 7 2.75 -16.61 5.49
N THR A 8 1.78 -17.33 6.04
CA THR A 8 0.56 -17.67 5.28
C THR A 8 -0.35 -16.45 5.18
N LEU A 9 -0.93 -16.22 4.00
CA LEU A 9 -1.86 -15.14 3.74
C LEU A 9 -3.32 -15.62 3.79
N THR A 10 -4.24 -14.71 4.11
CA THR A 10 -5.70 -14.93 3.93
C THR A 10 -5.98 -15.40 2.52
N SER A 11 -6.76 -16.49 2.39
CA SER A 11 -7.15 -17.11 1.12
C SER A 11 -7.52 -16.04 0.09
N VAL A 12 -6.82 -16.05 -1.03
CA VAL A 12 -6.83 -14.96 -1.99
C VAL A 12 -7.25 -15.47 -3.34
N ASN A 13 -7.93 -14.60 -4.07
CA ASN A 13 -8.09 -14.73 -5.51
C ASN A 13 -6.67 -14.76 -6.13
N PRO A 14 -6.30 -15.82 -6.88
CA PRO A 14 -4.99 -15.94 -7.53
C PRO A 14 -4.60 -14.70 -8.32
N ALA A 15 -5.60 -13.98 -8.83
CA ALA A 15 -5.41 -12.84 -9.69
C ALA A 15 -4.81 -11.59 -9.00
N VAL A 16 -4.72 -11.57 -7.66
CA VAL A 16 -3.93 -10.58 -6.90
C VAL A 16 -2.42 -10.80 -7.09
N PHE A 17 -2.02 -12.06 -7.26
CA PHE A 17 -0.65 -12.45 -7.56
C PHE A 17 -0.62 -12.81 -9.03
N SER A 18 -0.61 -11.79 -9.89
CA SER A 18 -0.27 -12.02 -11.30
C SER A 18 0.95 -12.95 -11.35
N PRO A 19 0.97 -14.00 -12.18
CA PRO A 19 2.08 -14.95 -12.27
C PRO A 19 3.44 -14.31 -12.65
N GLN A 20 3.47 -12.98 -12.79
CA GLN A 20 4.60 -12.15 -13.15
C GLN A 20 4.94 -11.08 -12.08
N PHE A 21 4.32 -11.09 -10.89
CA PHE A 21 4.79 -10.20 -9.83
C PHE A 21 6.17 -10.65 -9.36
N TYR A 22 7.16 -9.79 -9.60
CA TYR A 22 8.52 -9.99 -9.12
C TYR A 22 9.00 -8.72 -8.42
N SER A 23 9.39 -8.83 -7.16
CA SER A 23 10.04 -7.75 -6.42
C SER A 23 11.26 -8.32 -5.70
N PRO A 24 12.41 -7.64 -5.72
CA PRO A 24 13.57 -8.06 -4.93
C PRO A 24 13.27 -7.97 -3.42
N GLU A 25 12.28 -7.16 -3.04
CA GLU A 25 11.94 -6.85 -1.66
C GLU A 25 11.00 -7.89 -1.03
N MET A 26 10.28 -8.67 -1.84
CA MET A 26 9.30 -9.64 -1.35
C MET A 26 8.94 -10.69 -2.40
N THR A 27 8.62 -11.90 -1.91
CA THR A 27 8.21 -13.02 -2.74
C THR A 27 6.90 -13.59 -2.24
N PHE A 28 6.00 -13.88 -3.19
CA PHE A 28 4.77 -14.62 -2.95
C PHE A 28 4.87 -15.99 -3.61
N ILE A 29 4.53 -17.04 -2.87
CA ILE A 29 4.64 -18.43 -3.30
C ILE A 29 3.25 -19.05 -3.23
N GLU A 30 2.73 -19.49 -4.36
CA GLU A 30 1.53 -20.32 -4.39
C GLU A 30 1.88 -21.72 -3.88
N ASN A 31 1.08 -22.23 -2.94
CA ASN A 31 1.20 -23.58 -2.41
C ASN A 31 -0.05 -24.33 -2.85
N THR A 32 0.15 -25.27 -3.77
CA THR A 32 -0.89 -26.18 -4.27
C THR A 32 -0.74 -27.53 -3.58
N ASP A 33 -1.84 -28.11 -3.13
CA ASP A 33 -1.93 -29.45 -2.56
C ASP A 33 -3.13 -30.12 -3.25
N ASP A 34 -2.98 -31.36 -3.72
CA ASP A 34 -3.89 -31.99 -4.69
C ASP A 34 -5.36 -32.04 -4.19
N ASP A 35 -5.57 -31.98 -2.87
CA ASP A 35 -6.88 -32.06 -2.22
C ASP A 35 -7.27 -30.81 -1.40
N LYS A 36 -6.55 -29.68 -1.52
CA LYS A 36 -6.85 -28.46 -0.76
C LYS A 36 -6.88 -27.21 -1.66
N PRO A 37 -7.68 -26.19 -1.31
CA PRO A 37 -7.59 -24.90 -1.98
C PRO A 37 -6.16 -24.35 -1.92
N SER A 38 -5.67 -23.79 -3.02
CA SER A 38 -4.39 -23.08 -3.06
C SER A 38 -4.32 -22.03 -1.94
N PHE A 39 -3.16 -21.93 -1.30
CA PHE A 39 -2.88 -20.84 -0.37
C PHE A 39 -1.55 -20.18 -0.71
N TYR A 40 -1.42 -18.92 -0.32
CA TYR A 40 -0.24 -18.12 -0.65
C TYR A 40 0.61 -17.91 0.59
N THR A 41 1.92 -18.02 0.38
CA THR A 41 2.94 -17.71 1.37
C THR A 41 3.69 -16.45 0.96
N PHE A 42 3.91 -15.54 1.89
CA PHE A 42 4.71 -14.33 1.73
C PHE A 42 6.05 -14.46 2.47
N THR A 43 7.14 -14.03 1.85
CA THR A 43 8.48 -14.01 2.44
C THR A 43 9.31 -12.82 1.93
N SER A 44 10.38 -12.46 2.65
CA SER A 44 11.29 -11.37 2.29
C SER A 44 12.64 -11.51 3.02
N GLU A 45 13.75 -11.10 2.39
CA GLU A 45 15.07 -11.04 3.05
C GLU A 45 15.05 -10.12 4.28
N HIS A 46 14.19 -9.10 4.25
CA HIS A 46 14.01 -8.14 5.34
C HIS A 46 13.45 -8.75 6.62
N LEU A 47 12.98 -9.99 6.57
CA LEU A 47 12.54 -10.74 7.76
C LEU A 47 13.70 -11.47 8.42
N ASP A 48 14.71 -11.87 7.65
CA ASP A 48 15.77 -12.78 8.09
C ASP A 48 16.81 -12.10 8.97
N GLU A 49 16.90 -10.77 8.93
CA GLU A 49 17.72 -9.96 9.86
C GLU A 49 17.12 -9.90 11.28
N LEU A 50 15.86 -10.32 11.46
CA LEU A 50 15.11 -10.18 12.71
C LEU A 50 15.13 -11.49 13.51
N THR A 51 15.31 -11.36 14.81
CA THR A 51 15.35 -12.50 15.75
C THR A 51 14.13 -12.56 16.66
N ASP A 52 13.51 -11.41 16.94
CA ASP A 52 12.30 -11.30 17.73
C ASP A 52 11.05 -11.52 16.88
N ALA A 53 10.15 -12.39 17.35
CA ALA A 53 8.93 -12.74 16.61
C ALA A 53 7.99 -11.54 16.43
N GLN A 54 7.89 -10.62 17.40
CA GLN A 54 7.04 -9.44 17.27
C GLN A 54 7.60 -8.48 16.22
N GLU A 55 8.92 -8.30 16.16
CA GLU A 55 9.58 -7.53 15.11
C GLU A 55 9.34 -8.14 13.72
N VAL A 56 9.45 -9.47 13.59
CA VAL A 56 9.16 -10.19 12.32
C VAL A 56 7.72 -9.96 11.89
N TRP A 57 6.74 -10.08 12.81
CA TRP A 57 5.34 -9.77 12.52
C TRP A 57 5.12 -8.31 12.13
N ALA A 58 5.76 -7.36 12.81
CA ALA A 58 5.64 -5.94 12.49
C ALA A 58 6.17 -5.65 11.08
N ARG A 59 7.36 -6.20 10.77
CA ARG A 59 8.00 -6.07 9.45
C ARG A 59 7.18 -6.74 8.35
N GLY A 60 6.63 -7.93 8.61
CA GLY A 60 5.75 -8.61 7.67
C GLY A 60 4.51 -7.78 7.35
N LYS A 61 3.83 -7.23 8.38
CA LYS A 61 2.64 -6.38 8.16
C LYS A 61 2.98 -5.12 7.38
N PHE A 62 4.13 -4.53 7.66
CA PHE A 62 4.64 -3.34 6.99
C PHE A 62 4.88 -3.60 5.49
N LEU A 63 5.62 -4.66 5.16
CA LEU A 63 5.88 -5.07 3.77
C LEU A 63 4.58 -5.41 3.03
N LEU A 64 3.67 -6.14 3.68
CA LEU A 64 2.37 -6.46 3.09
C LEU A 64 1.55 -5.19 2.84
N ALA A 65 1.55 -4.22 3.76
CA ALA A 65 0.87 -2.95 3.57
C ALA A 65 1.47 -2.17 2.38
N MET A 66 2.79 -2.14 2.21
CA MET A 66 3.42 -1.54 1.03
C MET A 66 2.97 -2.19 -0.28
N PHE A 67 2.96 -3.53 -0.33
CA PHE A 67 2.46 -4.28 -1.48
C PHE A 67 1.00 -3.92 -1.78
N LYS A 68 0.15 -3.93 -0.75
CA LYS A 68 -1.27 -3.56 -0.88
C LYS A 68 -1.42 -2.16 -1.44
N GLY A 69 -0.66 -1.19 -0.91
CA GLY A 69 -0.65 0.19 -1.38
C GLY A 69 -0.33 0.30 -2.86
N ALA A 70 0.78 -0.30 -3.29
CA ALA A 70 1.21 -0.29 -4.68
C ALA A 70 0.19 -0.97 -5.60
N HIS A 71 -0.29 -2.15 -5.22
CA HIS A 71 -1.29 -2.90 -5.98
C HIS A 71 -2.61 -2.13 -6.11
N ILE A 72 -3.09 -1.48 -5.05
CA ILE A 72 -4.29 -0.65 -5.08
C ILE A 72 -4.11 0.54 -6.04
N ILE A 73 -2.97 1.24 -6.00
CA ILE A 73 -2.70 2.35 -6.93
C ILE A 73 -2.71 1.87 -8.39
N THR A 74 -2.16 0.70 -8.67
CA THR A 74 -2.04 0.19 -10.04
C THR A 74 -3.38 -0.30 -10.59
N TYR A 75 -4.16 -1.07 -9.82
CA TYR A 75 -5.25 -1.88 -10.37
C TYR A 75 -6.67 -1.46 -9.94
N GLU A 76 -6.85 -0.65 -8.90
CA GLU A 76 -8.18 -0.10 -8.52
C GLU A 76 -8.53 1.14 -9.38
N PRO A 77 -9.82 1.41 -9.67
CA PRO A 77 -11.05 0.79 -9.14
C PRO A 77 -11.59 -0.38 -10.00
N VAL A 78 -10.79 -0.90 -10.94
CA VAL A 78 -11.29 -1.67 -12.08
C VAL A 78 -11.85 -3.05 -11.69
N PHE A 79 -11.55 -3.54 -10.48
CA PHE A 79 -11.82 -4.93 -10.13
C PHE A 79 -12.27 -5.13 -8.68
N ASP A 80 -13.58 -5.08 -8.44
CA ASP A 80 -14.19 -5.32 -7.12
C ASP A 80 -13.81 -6.67 -6.47
N ASN A 81 -13.38 -7.65 -7.27
CA ASN A 81 -12.99 -9.00 -6.83
C ASN A 81 -11.48 -9.18 -6.60
N TYR A 82 -10.66 -8.14 -6.79
CA TYR A 82 -9.19 -8.17 -6.74
C TYR A 82 -8.67 -7.37 -5.56
N ARG A 83 -9.21 -7.63 -4.38
CA ARG A 83 -8.91 -6.80 -3.21
C ARG A 83 -7.63 -7.28 -2.57
N ALA A 84 -6.49 -6.83 -3.08
CA ALA A 84 -5.24 -6.80 -2.30
C ALA A 84 -5.48 -6.20 -0.91
N ALA A 85 -6.44 -5.26 -0.79
CA ALA A 85 -6.95 -4.73 0.48
C ALA A 85 -7.33 -5.81 1.53
N ASN A 86 -7.77 -7.00 1.10
CA ASN A 86 -8.19 -8.10 1.96
C ASN A 86 -7.05 -9.06 2.34
N LEU A 87 -5.83 -8.84 1.84
CA LEU A 87 -4.65 -9.59 2.25
C LEU A 87 -4.32 -9.27 3.70
N ASN A 88 -4.16 -10.34 4.49
CA ASN A 88 -3.72 -10.33 5.87
C ASN A 88 -2.79 -11.50 6.13
N LEU A 89 -1.84 -11.32 7.06
CA LEU A 89 -0.98 -12.38 7.56
C LEU A 89 -1.76 -13.22 8.58
N ILE A 90 -1.81 -14.54 8.38
CA ILE A 90 -2.51 -15.47 9.28
C ILE A 90 -1.54 -16.12 10.27
N ARG A 91 -0.45 -16.68 9.75
CA ARG A 91 0.50 -17.49 10.51
C ARG A 91 1.91 -17.16 10.08
N LEU A 92 2.86 -17.20 11.01
CA LEU A 92 4.28 -17.02 10.76
C LEU A 92 4.97 -18.37 10.99
N TYR A 93 5.87 -18.76 10.11
CA TYR A 93 6.70 -19.93 10.24
C TYR A 93 8.18 -19.54 10.24
N ARG A 94 8.99 -20.27 11.02
CA ARG A 94 10.46 -20.29 10.89
C ARG A 94 10.91 -21.73 10.67
N GLY A 95 11.35 -22.05 9.45
CA GLY A 95 11.45 -23.45 9.02
C GLY A 95 10.09 -24.15 9.15
N ASP A 96 10.04 -25.26 9.88
CA ASP A 96 8.80 -26.04 10.12
C ASP A 96 8.04 -25.62 11.39
N SER A 97 8.53 -24.62 12.13
CA SER A 97 7.93 -24.18 13.40
C SER A 97 6.94 -23.04 13.18
N ASP A 98 5.69 -23.20 13.65
CA ASP A 98 4.68 -22.14 13.70
C ASP A 98 4.96 -21.19 14.88
N ILE A 99 4.91 -19.89 14.61
CA ILE A 99 5.20 -18.80 15.55
C ILE A 99 3.95 -17.94 15.70
N THR A 100 3.24 -18.12 16.81
CA THR A 100 2.13 -17.26 17.19
C THR A 100 2.66 -15.98 17.88
N PRO A 101 2.26 -14.77 17.47
CA PRO A 101 2.67 -13.56 18.16
C PRO A 101 2.02 -13.50 19.55
N SER A 102 2.79 -13.06 20.54
CA SER A 102 2.34 -13.02 21.94
C SER A 102 1.38 -11.87 22.27
N ASN A 103 1.30 -10.82 21.44
CA ASN A 103 0.54 -9.59 21.71
C ASN A 103 0.13 -8.85 20.41
N SER A 104 -0.65 -7.76 20.56
CA SER A 104 -0.93 -6.80 19.49
C SER A 104 0.36 -6.19 18.94
N VAL A 105 0.61 -6.40 17.65
CA VAL A 105 1.82 -5.94 16.95
C VAL A 105 1.61 -4.51 16.47
N PHE A 106 2.42 -3.58 16.98
CA PHE A 106 2.49 -2.20 16.49
C PHE A 106 3.44 -2.10 15.30
N ILE A 107 3.02 -1.38 14.27
CA ILE A 107 3.85 -1.12 13.10
C ILE A 107 4.54 0.22 13.33
N VAL A 108 5.88 0.20 13.43
CA VAL A 108 6.69 1.41 13.59
C VAL A 108 7.33 1.73 12.25
N PRO A 109 6.95 2.82 11.56
CA PRO A 109 7.46 3.13 10.21
C PRO A 109 8.93 3.53 10.14
N SER A 110 9.66 3.60 11.26
CA SER A 110 10.89 4.37 11.35
C SER A 110 12.17 3.62 11.01
N ARG A 111 12.11 2.36 10.57
CA ARG A 111 13.32 1.65 10.12
C ARG A 111 13.30 1.56 8.61
N THR A 112 14.21 2.30 7.98
CA THR A 112 14.62 2.06 6.60
C THR A 112 15.01 0.59 6.47
N PHE A 113 14.59 -0.05 5.39
CA PHE A 113 15.06 -1.40 5.10
C PHE A 113 16.58 -1.41 4.95
N GLY A 114 17.22 -2.47 5.42
CA GLY A 114 18.64 -2.69 5.12
C GLY A 114 18.84 -2.79 3.60
N THR A 115 20.05 -2.50 3.13
CA THR A 115 20.41 -2.73 1.73
C THR A 115 20.31 -4.22 1.40
N LEU A 116 19.48 -4.56 0.41
CA LEU A 116 19.37 -5.92 -0.11
C LEU A 116 20.70 -6.44 -0.68
N ASN A 117 20.79 -7.76 -0.81
CA ASN A 117 21.97 -8.43 -1.35
C ASN A 117 22.20 -8.06 -2.82
N ALA A 118 23.44 -7.72 -3.20
CA ALA A 118 23.79 -7.16 -4.51
C ALA A 118 23.45 -8.07 -5.70
N ILE A 119 23.28 -9.38 -5.47
CA ILE A 119 22.92 -10.37 -6.50
C ILE A 119 21.47 -10.21 -6.98
N LEU A 120 20.55 -9.75 -6.12
CA LEU A 120 19.14 -9.51 -6.50
C LEU A 120 18.98 -8.27 -7.39
N ILE A 121 19.94 -7.34 -7.33
CA ILE A 121 19.89 -6.06 -8.05
C ILE A 121 20.18 -6.24 -9.54
N ALA A 122 20.96 -7.26 -9.94
CA ALA A 122 21.46 -7.41 -11.31
C ALA A 122 20.36 -7.58 -12.38
N ASN A 123 19.16 -8.01 -12.01
CA ASN A 123 17.99 -8.11 -12.91
C ASN A 123 16.82 -7.20 -12.48
N ALA A 124 16.99 -6.41 -11.40
CA ALA A 124 15.93 -5.62 -10.81
C ALA A 124 15.43 -4.53 -11.78
N ASP A 125 16.32 -3.92 -12.55
CA ASP A 125 15.99 -2.81 -13.45
C ASP A 125 14.98 -3.21 -14.54
N GLU A 126 15.11 -4.41 -15.11
CA GLU A 126 14.19 -4.91 -16.13
C GLU A 126 12.81 -5.24 -15.53
N TRP A 127 12.76 -5.79 -14.32
CA TRP A 127 11.51 -6.11 -13.64
C TRP A 127 10.78 -4.85 -13.15
N ILE A 128 11.52 -3.90 -12.60
CA ILE A 128 11.01 -2.60 -12.15
C ILE A 128 10.40 -1.83 -13.32
N ALA A 129 11.07 -1.83 -14.48
CA ALA A 129 10.59 -1.13 -15.66
C ALA A 129 9.26 -1.68 -16.20
N ASN A 130 9.01 -2.99 -16.03
CA ASN A 130 7.85 -3.67 -16.61
C ASN A 130 6.69 -3.90 -15.62
N ASN A 131 6.87 -3.62 -14.33
CA ASN A 131 5.84 -3.80 -13.31
C ASN A 131 5.74 -2.57 -12.38
N PRO A 132 4.69 -1.74 -12.49
CA PRO A 132 4.55 -0.53 -11.67
C PRO A 132 4.43 -0.82 -10.18
N VAL A 133 3.90 -1.99 -9.78
CA VAL A 133 3.85 -2.39 -8.37
C VAL A 133 5.26 -2.53 -7.83
N SER A 134 6.13 -3.24 -8.55
CA SER A 134 7.53 -3.44 -8.18
C SER A 134 8.31 -2.13 -8.15
N GLY A 135 8.10 -1.25 -9.14
CA GLY A 135 8.70 0.08 -9.15
C GLY A 135 8.30 0.95 -7.97
N MET A 136 7.02 0.96 -7.59
CA MET A 136 6.54 1.71 -6.42
C MET A 136 7.12 1.16 -5.12
N ILE A 137 7.21 -0.16 -4.98
CA ILE A 137 7.84 -0.80 -3.82
C ILE A 137 9.33 -0.41 -3.75
N GLN A 138 10.06 -0.45 -4.87
CA GLN A 138 11.47 -0.05 -4.90
C GLN A 138 11.64 1.43 -4.54
N ALA A 139 10.78 2.32 -5.05
CA ALA A 139 10.78 3.73 -4.69
C ALA A 139 10.55 3.90 -3.18
N ALA A 140 9.61 3.16 -2.59
CA ALA A 140 9.32 3.20 -1.16
C ALA A 140 10.44 2.61 -0.27
N VAL A 141 11.28 1.73 -0.79
CA VAL A 141 12.48 1.26 -0.07
C VAL A 141 13.54 2.37 0.00
N ASN A 142 13.65 3.19 -1.04
CA ASN A 142 14.67 4.23 -1.16
C ASN A 142 14.20 5.63 -0.72
N ASP A 143 12.89 5.87 -0.61
CA ASP A 143 12.29 7.14 -0.21
C ASP A 143 11.17 6.93 0.81
N VAL A 144 11.39 7.38 2.05
CA VAL A 144 10.43 7.33 3.15
C VAL A 144 9.10 8.05 2.82
N LYS A 145 9.11 9.02 1.91
CA LYS A 145 7.89 9.73 1.48
C LYS A 145 7.00 8.82 0.65
N ALA A 146 7.58 8.15 -0.34
CA ALA A 146 6.91 7.13 -1.14
C ALA A 146 6.42 5.98 -0.24
N GLN A 147 7.25 5.57 0.71
CA GLN A 147 6.92 4.56 1.71
C GLN A 147 5.65 4.93 2.49
N ASN A 148 5.60 6.13 3.04
CA ASN A 148 4.46 6.59 3.81
C ASN A 148 3.17 6.64 2.98
N ILE A 149 3.24 7.07 1.72
CA ILE A 149 2.08 7.05 0.82
C ILE A 149 1.57 5.62 0.60
N LEU A 150 2.45 4.66 0.29
CA LEU A 150 2.05 3.26 0.10
C LEU A 150 1.48 2.66 1.38
N LEU A 151 2.09 2.91 2.53
CA LEU A 151 1.62 2.40 3.82
C LEU A 151 0.23 2.93 4.15
N GLN A 152 0.00 4.24 3.98
CA GLN A 152 -1.31 4.83 4.20
C GLN A 152 -2.36 4.10 3.34
N ILE A 153 -2.14 3.97 2.03
CA ILE A 153 -3.08 3.29 1.13
C ILE A 153 -3.26 1.82 1.50
N GLY A 154 -2.17 1.13 1.86
CA GLY A 154 -2.17 -0.27 2.26
C GLY A 154 -2.95 -0.59 3.54
N PHE A 155 -3.05 0.38 4.46
CA PHE A 155 -3.85 0.27 5.67
C PHE A 155 -5.34 0.51 5.44
N GLY A 156 -5.73 1.27 4.41
CA GLY A 156 -7.14 1.46 4.08
C GLY A 156 -7.41 2.63 3.15
N ILE A 157 -8.64 2.72 2.67
CA ILE A 157 -9.12 3.79 1.77
C ILE A 157 -10.50 4.27 2.23
N ASP A 158 -10.61 4.52 3.53
CA ASP A 158 -11.74 5.22 4.15
C ASP A 158 -11.55 6.75 4.09
N TRP A 159 -12.58 7.50 4.44
CA TRP A 159 -12.58 8.96 4.38
C TRP A 159 -11.43 9.63 5.13
N ILE A 160 -11.14 9.18 6.34
CA ILE A 160 -10.10 9.77 7.20
C ILE A 160 -8.73 9.53 6.55
N ASN A 161 -8.49 8.30 6.11
CA ASN A 161 -7.21 7.94 5.54
C ASN A 161 -7.00 8.54 4.14
N LEU A 162 -8.05 8.63 3.31
CA LEU A 162 -8.00 9.33 2.02
C LEU A 162 -7.57 10.80 2.19
N TYR A 163 -8.03 11.46 3.25
CA TYR A 163 -7.60 12.82 3.54
C TYR A 163 -6.13 12.88 3.99
N ALA A 164 -5.70 11.95 4.83
CA ALA A 164 -4.31 11.86 5.27
C ALA A 164 -3.34 11.61 4.10
N ILE A 165 -3.74 10.78 3.13
CA ILE A 165 -3.00 10.54 1.88
C ILE A 165 -2.89 11.84 1.08
N LEU A 166 -4.00 12.58 0.90
CA LEU A 166 -3.97 13.87 0.21
C LEU A 166 -2.99 14.84 0.86
N ASP A 167 -3.05 15.00 2.19
CA ASP A 167 -2.16 15.91 2.92
C ASP A 167 -0.69 15.48 2.75
N SER A 168 -0.42 14.18 2.76
CA SER A 168 0.94 13.62 2.58
C SER A 168 1.47 13.89 1.17
N ILE A 169 0.67 13.63 0.13
CA ILE A 169 1.03 13.94 -1.27
C ILE A 169 1.35 15.43 -1.42
N LYS A 170 0.49 16.31 -0.90
CA LYS A 170 0.69 17.76 -0.98
C LYS A 170 1.96 18.22 -0.25
N PHE A 171 2.20 17.68 0.93
CA PHE A 171 3.36 18.02 1.74
C PHE A 171 4.66 17.54 1.06
N TYR A 172 4.70 16.30 0.59
CA TYR A 172 5.90 15.71 0.00
C TYR A 172 6.24 16.26 -1.39
N ALA A 173 5.24 16.56 -2.23
CA ALA A 173 5.45 17.11 -3.57
C ALA A 173 5.72 18.62 -3.57
N GLY A 174 5.36 19.33 -2.51
CA GLY A 174 5.37 20.80 -2.47
C GLY A 174 4.35 21.41 -3.44
N GLN A 175 4.31 22.75 -3.50
CA GLN A 175 3.26 23.45 -4.25
C GLN A 175 3.31 23.20 -5.75
N GLN A 176 4.51 23.29 -6.35
CA GLN A 176 4.67 23.09 -7.79
C GLN A 176 4.47 21.63 -8.16
N GLY A 177 5.09 20.69 -7.44
CA GLY A 177 4.92 19.26 -7.68
C GLY A 177 3.46 18.82 -7.56
N PHE A 178 2.70 19.35 -6.59
CA PHE A 178 1.27 19.02 -6.49
C PHE A 178 0.44 19.51 -7.69
N LYS A 179 0.79 20.66 -8.30
CA LYS A 179 0.12 21.12 -9.54
C LYS A 179 0.43 20.20 -10.72
N ASP A 180 1.67 19.73 -10.83
CA ASP A 180 2.07 18.80 -11.88
C ASP A 180 1.36 17.44 -11.70
N ILE A 181 1.23 16.96 -10.46
CA ILE A 181 0.46 15.75 -10.12
C ILE A 181 -1.01 15.91 -10.49
N LEU A 182 -1.65 17.04 -10.16
CA LEU A 182 -3.05 17.30 -10.53
C LEU A 182 -3.26 17.23 -12.05
N ARG A 183 -2.34 17.84 -12.81
CA ARG A 183 -2.38 17.82 -14.28
C ARG A 183 -2.25 16.40 -14.83
N VAL A 184 -1.27 15.63 -14.35
CA VAL A 184 -1.06 14.23 -14.79
C VAL A 184 -2.26 13.35 -14.41
N ALA A 185 -2.83 13.55 -13.22
CA ALA A 185 -3.99 12.80 -12.76
C ALA A 185 -5.30 13.19 -13.46
N GLY A 186 -5.35 14.29 -14.21
CA GLY A 186 -6.56 14.76 -14.88
C GLY A 186 -7.59 15.40 -13.95
N TYR A 187 -7.16 15.94 -12.81
CA TYR A 187 -8.04 16.56 -11.80
C TYR A 187 -7.75 18.05 -11.60
N THR A 188 -8.76 18.76 -11.10
CA THR A 188 -8.73 20.20 -10.84
C THR A 188 -8.69 20.51 -9.34
N GLU A 189 -8.23 21.71 -8.98
CA GLU A 189 -8.31 22.20 -7.60
C GLU A 189 -9.76 22.26 -7.08
N LYS A 190 -10.75 22.45 -7.98
CA LYS A 190 -12.17 22.43 -7.63
C LYS A 190 -12.58 21.06 -7.08
N GLN A 191 -12.17 19.97 -7.72
CA GLN A 191 -12.47 18.61 -7.27
C GLN A 191 -11.78 18.29 -5.94
N VAL A 192 -10.52 18.73 -5.76
CA VAL A 192 -9.83 18.64 -4.46
C VAL A 192 -10.59 19.41 -3.39
N LYS A 193 -11.10 20.61 -3.71
CA LYS A 193 -11.90 21.41 -2.77
C LYS A 193 -13.23 20.72 -2.41
N ALA A 194 -13.92 20.12 -3.37
CA ALA A 194 -15.16 19.35 -3.14
C ALA A 194 -14.90 18.14 -2.22
N PHE A 195 -13.83 17.39 -2.48
CA PHE A 195 -13.38 16.30 -1.60
C PHE A 195 -13.11 16.80 -0.17
N LYS A 196 -12.31 17.86 -0.02
CA LYS A 196 -12.03 18.47 1.29
C LYS A 196 -13.28 18.99 1.98
N GLY A 197 -14.25 19.52 1.25
CA GLY A 197 -15.52 19.97 1.80
C GLY A 197 -16.33 18.80 2.37
N THR A 198 -16.42 17.72 1.60
CA THR A 198 -17.15 16.49 1.94
C THR A 198 -16.58 15.85 3.21
N VAL A 199 -15.28 15.54 3.21
CA VAL A 199 -14.61 14.79 4.30
C VAL A 199 -14.56 15.53 5.64
N ASN A 200 -14.65 16.86 5.62
CA ASN A 200 -14.67 17.70 6.82
C ASN A 200 -16.08 18.02 7.32
N ASN A 201 -17.14 17.51 6.68
CA ASN A 201 -18.53 17.82 7.07
C ASN A 201 -19.17 16.66 7.85
N PHE A 202 -19.34 16.85 9.16
CA PHE A 202 -19.99 15.86 10.04
C PHE A 202 -21.47 15.66 9.70
N GLY A 203 -22.19 16.71 9.26
CA GLY A 203 -23.58 16.58 8.84
C GLY A 203 -23.77 15.63 7.66
N LEU A 204 -22.74 15.44 6.83
CA LEU A 204 -22.75 14.53 5.68
C LEU A 204 -22.23 13.12 6.01
N LEU A 205 -21.11 13.02 6.75
CA LEU A 205 -20.42 11.74 6.97
C LEU A 205 -20.56 11.17 8.38
N SER A 206 -21.14 11.93 9.32
CA SER A 206 -21.25 11.58 10.74
C SER A 206 -19.90 11.11 11.29
N VAL A 207 -19.85 9.97 11.99
CA VAL A 207 -18.63 9.39 12.58
C VAL A 207 -17.50 9.10 11.58
N SER A 208 -17.77 9.14 10.27
CA SER A 208 -16.75 8.97 9.23
C SER A 208 -16.10 10.27 8.78
N SER A 209 -16.57 11.45 9.24
CA SER A 209 -15.88 12.70 8.94
C SER A 209 -14.57 12.81 9.70
N ARG A 210 -13.61 13.54 9.12
CA ARG A 210 -12.31 13.81 9.73
C ARG A 210 -12.42 14.59 11.05
N HIS A 211 -13.42 15.46 11.14
CA HIS A 211 -13.68 16.28 12.31
C HIS A 211 -15.07 15.96 12.88
N GLY A 212 -15.26 16.15 14.18
CA GLY A 212 -16.59 16.12 14.79
C GLY A 212 -17.50 17.25 14.30
N ASP A 213 -18.67 17.41 14.91
CA ASP A 213 -19.58 18.49 14.52
C ASP A 213 -18.99 19.87 14.86
N LEU A 214 -18.70 20.63 13.80
CA LEU A 214 -18.21 22.01 13.86
C LEU A 214 -19.29 23.04 13.48
N GLY A 215 -20.55 22.62 13.31
CA GLY A 215 -21.66 23.48 12.87
C GLY A 215 -21.51 23.99 11.43
N THR A 216 -20.71 23.31 10.60
CA THR A 216 -20.44 23.75 9.22
C THR A 216 -21.60 23.38 8.29
N ARG A 217 -22.01 24.34 7.44
CA ARG A 217 -23.01 24.10 6.41
C ARG A 217 -22.52 23.03 5.43
N ILE A 218 -23.43 22.14 5.02
CA ILE A 218 -23.17 21.14 3.98
C ILE A 218 -22.75 21.85 2.68
N PRO A 219 -21.59 21.49 2.09
CA PRO A 219 -21.14 22.05 0.81
C PRO A 219 -22.14 21.80 -0.32
N SER A 220 -22.20 22.70 -1.31
CA SER A 220 -23.01 22.48 -2.51
C SER A 220 -22.41 21.42 -3.44
N ASP A 221 -21.08 21.37 -3.49
CA ASP A 221 -20.32 20.39 -4.25
C ASP A 221 -19.82 19.33 -3.26
N THR A 222 -20.41 18.13 -3.34
CA THR A 222 -20.02 16.97 -2.53
C THR A 222 -19.49 15.86 -3.42
N MET A 223 -18.86 14.87 -2.81
CA MET A 223 -18.25 13.74 -3.50
C MET A 223 -18.62 12.47 -2.74
N ASP A 224 -18.94 11.38 -3.43
CA ASP A 224 -19.12 10.07 -2.79
C ASP A 224 -17.77 9.37 -2.53
N LEU A 225 -17.80 8.23 -1.84
CA LEU A 225 -16.57 7.52 -1.48
C LEU A 225 -15.85 6.93 -2.71
N ILE A 226 -16.57 6.55 -3.77
CA ILE A 226 -16.00 5.98 -4.99
C ILE A 226 -15.26 7.08 -5.77
N GLU A 227 -15.88 8.24 -5.92
CA GLU A 227 -15.28 9.42 -6.53
C GLU A 227 -14.05 9.88 -5.72
N ALA A 228 -14.14 9.89 -4.39
CA ALA A 228 -13.03 10.27 -3.52
C ALA A 228 -11.85 9.30 -3.64
N ARG A 229 -12.10 7.99 -3.66
CA ARG A 229 -11.07 6.98 -3.92
C ARG A 229 -10.43 7.17 -5.28
N SER A 230 -11.24 7.37 -6.32
CA SER A 230 -10.76 7.58 -7.70
C SER A 230 -9.85 8.81 -7.80
N LEU A 231 -10.24 9.91 -7.15
CA LEU A 231 -9.42 11.12 -7.05
C LEU A 231 -8.09 10.83 -6.35
N ILE A 232 -8.12 10.28 -5.13
CA ILE A 232 -6.90 10.12 -4.32
C ILE A 232 -5.95 9.09 -4.92
N LEU A 233 -6.45 7.98 -5.46
CA LEU A 233 -5.61 6.98 -6.11
C LEU A 233 -4.97 7.49 -7.41
N ALA A 234 -5.70 8.31 -8.17
CA ALA A 234 -5.12 8.97 -9.35
C ALA A 234 -4.03 9.99 -8.96
N LEU A 235 -4.22 10.74 -7.87
CA LEU A 235 -3.19 11.64 -7.35
C LEU A 235 -1.97 10.87 -6.81
N ALA A 236 -2.17 9.73 -6.14
CA ALA A 236 -1.09 8.87 -5.68
C ALA A 236 -0.30 8.30 -6.87
N ARG A 237 -0.98 7.81 -7.92
CA ARG A 237 -0.34 7.38 -9.16
C ARG A 237 0.44 8.52 -9.82
N GLY A 238 -0.16 9.72 -9.89
CA GLY A 238 0.49 10.92 -10.38
C GLY A 238 1.73 11.31 -9.57
N TYR A 239 1.73 11.11 -8.24
CA TYR A 239 2.92 11.30 -7.40
C TYR A 239 4.07 10.39 -7.82
N PHE A 240 3.81 9.08 -7.98
CA PHE A 240 4.85 8.14 -8.43
C PHE A 240 5.33 8.41 -9.86
N ASN A 241 4.44 8.86 -10.74
CA ASN A 241 4.83 9.27 -12.10
C ASN A 241 5.73 10.51 -12.09
N VAL A 242 5.30 11.58 -11.42
CA VAL A 242 6.01 12.87 -11.45
C VAL A 242 7.31 12.84 -10.64
N ILE A 243 7.32 12.19 -9.47
CA ILE A 243 8.45 12.23 -8.53
C ILE A 243 9.44 11.09 -8.78
N HIS A 244 8.94 9.90 -9.16
CA HIS A 244 9.75 8.69 -9.28
C HIS A 244 9.79 8.11 -10.71
N GLN A 245 9.10 8.74 -11.68
CA GLN A 245 9.09 8.31 -13.09
C GLN A 245 8.54 6.89 -13.32
N ILE A 246 7.60 6.46 -12.46
CA ILE A 246 6.92 5.16 -12.58
C ILE A 246 5.57 5.37 -13.30
N ASN A 247 5.37 4.70 -14.42
CA ASN A 247 4.18 4.84 -15.28
C ASN A 247 3.07 3.84 -14.95
#